data_AF-A0A8T2HRI7-F1
#
_entry.id   AF-A0A8T2HRI7-F1
#
_cell.length_a   1.000
_cell.length_b   1.000
_cell.length_c   1.000
_cell.angle_alpha   90.00
_cell.angle_beta   90.00
_cell.angle_gamma   90.00
#
_symmetry.space_group_name_H-M   'P 1'
#
loop_
_entity.id
_entity.type
_entity.pdbx_description
1 polymer ?
#
loop_
_entity_poly.entity_id
_entity_poly.type
_entity_poly.pdbx_seq_one_letter_code
_entity_poly.pdbx_strand_id
1 'polypeptide(L)'
;MSAIPTESSPHGGPEAENKSAAALQLLVADLTQRGARVMFDESRDTLDYKDVAGAVEEYTGYDFLDDVIPQKIPAAVAVARMLKKNPVQQEELPTKKQQQVENEEQ
;
A
#
# COMPACT_ATOMS: atom_id res chain seq x y z
N MET A 1 -52.13 -12.75 28.91
CA MET A 1 -51.21 -13.56 28.09
C MET A 1 -50.57 -12.61 27.08
N SER A 2 -49.34 -12.16 27.34
CA SER A 2 -48.61 -11.29 26.41
C SER A 2 -47.87 -12.15 25.40
N ALA A 3 -48.14 -11.95 24.12
CA ALA A 3 -47.41 -12.59 23.04
C ALA A 3 -45.97 -12.04 22.99
N ILE A 4 -45.00 -12.95 22.98
CA ILE A 4 -43.58 -12.64 22.76
C ILE A 4 -43.43 -12.28 21.28
N PRO A 5 -42.87 -11.11 20.91
CA PRO A 5 -42.61 -10.81 19.51
C PRO A 5 -41.54 -11.77 18.99
N THR A 6 -41.89 -12.51 17.95
CA THR A 6 -40.97 -13.41 17.24
C THR A 6 -39.95 -12.55 16.52
N GLU A 7 -38.70 -12.57 17.00
CA GLU A 7 -37.60 -11.86 16.33
C GLU A 7 -37.47 -12.36 14.89
N SER A 8 -37.56 -11.44 13.94
CA SER A 8 -37.29 -11.71 12.53
C SER A 8 -35.85 -12.20 12.39
N SER A 9 -35.69 -13.43 11.90
CA SER A 9 -34.38 -14.03 11.63
C SER A 9 -33.50 -13.08 10.79
N PRO A 10 -32.22 -12.87 11.14
CA PRO A 10 -31.35 -11.88 10.50
C PRO A 10 -30.85 -12.30 9.11
N HIS A 11 -31.38 -13.38 8.54
CA HIS A 11 -30.98 -13.88 7.23
C HIS A 11 -31.68 -13.07 6.16
N GLY A 12 -30.94 -12.17 5.51
CA GLY A 12 -31.42 -11.45 4.34
C GLY A 12 -31.93 -12.45 3.29
N GLY A 13 -33.14 -12.22 2.78
CA GLY A 13 -33.71 -13.08 1.75
C GLY A 13 -32.89 -13.05 0.45
N PRO A 14 -33.15 -13.96 -0.51
CA PRO A 14 -32.40 -14.08 -1.76
C PRO A 14 -32.37 -12.79 -2.60
N GLU A 15 -33.38 -11.93 -2.44
CA GLU A 15 -33.40 -10.61 -3.08
C GLU A 15 -32.32 -9.66 -2.52
N ALA A 16 -32.06 -9.73 -1.21
CA ALA A 16 -31.00 -8.95 -0.55
C ALA A 16 -29.61 -9.43 -0.97
N GLU A 17 -29.42 -10.75 -1.11
CA GLU A 17 -28.18 -11.36 -1.62
C GLU A 17 -27.88 -10.95 -3.06
N ASN A 18 -28.90 -10.93 -3.93
CA ASN A 18 -28.73 -10.47 -5.31
C ASN A 18 -28.37 -8.98 -5.40
N LYS A 19 -28.98 -8.15 -4.54
CA LYS A 19 -28.69 -6.72 -4.46
C LYS A 19 -27.29 -6.44 -3.93
N SER A 20 -26.81 -7.20 -2.94
CA SER A 20 -25.45 -7.06 -2.42
C SER A 20 -24.40 -7.48 -3.45
N ALA A 21 -24.65 -8.54 -4.23
CA ALA A 21 -23.77 -8.94 -5.33
C ALA A 21 -23.69 -7.86 -6.43
N ALA A 22 -24.81 -7.25 -6.81
CA ALA A 22 -24.83 -6.14 -7.76
C ALA A 22 -24.09 -4.91 -7.22
N ALA A 23 -24.28 -4.57 -5.94
CA ALA A 23 -23.57 -3.48 -5.28
C ALA A 23 -22.05 -3.72 -5.26
N LEU A 24 -21.60 -4.96 -5.02
CA LEU A 24 -20.19 -5.32 -5.06
C LEU A 24 -19.59 -5.13 -6.46
N GLN A 25 -20.31 -5.50 -7.52
CA GLN A 25 -19.84 -5.27 -8.89
C GLN A 25 -19.66 -3.78 -9.20
N LEU A 26 -20.60 -2.94 -8.74
CA LEU A 26 -20.51 -1.49 -8.89
C LEU A 26 -19.32 -0.92 -8.10
N LEU A 27 -19.09 -1.41 -6.88
CA LEU A 27 -17.93 -1.03 -6.06
C LEU A 27 -16.62 -1.37 -6.76
N VAL A 28 -16.48 -2.58 -7.31
CA VAL A 28 -15.27 -3.01 -8.02
C VAL A 28 -15.06 -2.17 -9.29
N ALA A 29 -16.12 -1.85 -10.02
CA ALA A 29 -16.03 -1.00 -11.20
C ALA A 29 -15.59 0.43 -10.86
N ASP A 30 -16.14 1.02 -9.80
CA ASP A 30 -15.79 2.37 -9.35
C ASP A 30 -14.33 2.43 -8.85
N LEU A 31 -13.89 1.45 -8.05
CA LEU A 31 -12.48 1.33 -7.62
C LEU A 31 -11.53 1.18 -8.81
N THR A 32 -11.89 0.35 -9.78
CA THR A 32 -11.09 0.16 -11.01
C THR A 32 -10.98 1.45 -11.79
N GLN A 33 -12.07 2.19 -11.97
CA GLN A 33 -12.09 3.46 -12.70
C GLN A 33 -11.21 4.51 -12.01
N ARG A 34 -11.27 4.60 -10.68
CA ARG A 34 -10.45 5.54 -9.90
C ARG A 34 -8.97 5.17 -9.94
N GLY A 35 -8.63 3.89 -9.76
CA GLY A 35 -7.25 3.42 -9.90
C GLY A 35 -6.72 3.65 -11.33
N ALA A 36 -7.54 3.41 -12.36
CA ALA A 36 -7.16 3.65 -13.74
C ALA A 36 -6.86 5.13 -14.02
N ARG A 37 -7.56 6.06 -13.35
CA ARG A 37 -7.24 7.49 -13.45
C ARG A 37 -5.81 7.79 -12.99
N VAL A 38 -5.40 7.26 -11.83
CA VAL A 38 -4.03 7.39 -11.32
C VAL A 38 -3.01 6.77 -12.27
N MET A 39 -3.32 5.59 -12.82
CA MET A 39 -2.50 4.92 -13.83
C MET A 39 -2.30 5.80 -15.08
N PHE A 40 -3.37 6.40 -15.61
CA PHE A 40 -3.31 7.27 -16.78
C PHE A 40 -2.57 8.59 -16.49
N ASP A 41 -2.76 9.17 -15.31
CA ASP A 41 -2.05 10.38 -14.88
C ASP A 41 -0.53 10.14 -14.82
N GLU A 42 -0.10 8.91 -14.49
CA GLU A 42 1.31 8.48 -14.53
C GLU A 42 1.77 7.95 -15.90
N SER A 43 0.94 8.05 -16.95
CA SER A 43 1.24 7.53 -18.30
C SER A 43 1.61 6.03 -18.33
N ARG A 44 1.02 5.24 -17.44
CA ARG A 44 1.15 3.79 -17.43
C ARG A 44 -0.01 3.11 -18.17
N ASP A 45 0.24 1.91 -18.65
CA ASP A 45 -0.74 1.06 -19.36
C ASP A 45 -1.24 -0.13 -18.50
N THR A 46 -0.58 -0.37 -17.37
CA THR A 46 -0.88 -1.45 -16.45
C THR A 46 -1.37 -0.88 -15.12
N LEU A 47 -2.56 -1.33 -14.70
CA LEU A 47 -3.13 -0.98 -13.41
C LEU A 47 -2.44 -1.79 -12.31
N ASP A 48 -1.72 -1.10 -11.44
CA ASP A 48 -0.99 -1.72 -10.33
C ASP A 48 -1.78 -1.59 -9.01
N TYR A 49 -1.45 -2.46 -8.05
CA TYR A 49 -2.01 -2.39 -6.70
C TYR A 49 -1.88 -0.99 -6.07
N LYS A 50 -0.76 -0.31 -6.30
CA LYS A 50 -0.51 1.03 -5.76
C LYS A 50 -1.52 2.09 -6.22
N ASP A 51 -2.19 1.86 -7.35
CA ASP A 51 -3.14 2.78 -7.95
C ASP A 51 -4.50 2.65 -7.28
N VAL A 52 -4.91 1.39 -7.05
CA VAL A 52 -6.13 1.07 -6.31
C VAL A 52 -5.96 1.44 -4.83
N ALA A 53 -4.80 1.20 -4.24
CA ALA A 53 -4.51 1.60 -2.86
C ALA A 53 -4.55 3.13 -2.71
N GLY A 54 -3.93 3.88 -3.64
CA GLY A 54 -4.02 5.34 -3.65
C GLY A 54 -5.46 5.85 -3.81
N ALA A 55 -6.27 5.18 -4.63
CA ALA A 55 -7.69 5.51 -4.74
C ALA A 55 -8.48 5.25 -3.44
N VAL A 56 -8.08 4.27 -2.62
CA VAL A 56 -8.72 4.08 -1.31
C VAL A 56 -8.32 5.17 -0.33
N GLU A 57 -7.05 5.59 -0.33
CA GLU A 57 -6.59 6.70 0.52
C GLU A 57 -7.26 8.05 0.18
N GLU A 58 -7.61 8.30 -1.09
CA GLU A 58 -8.14 9.60 -1.54
C GLU A 58 -9.65 9.78 -1.29
N TYR A 59 -10.42 8.70 -1.26
CA TYR A 59 -11.89 8.77 -1.23
C TYR A 59 -12.46 8.22 0.07
N THR A 60 -13.06 9.12 0.88
CA THR A 60 -13.68 8.83 2.19
C THR A 60 -14.78 7.75 2.15
N GLY A 61 -15.32 7.45 0.96
CA GLY A 61 -16.27 6.36 0.77
C GLY A 61 -15.65 4.96 0.90
N TYR A 62 -14.33 4.86 0.99
CA TYR A 62 -13.59 3.61 1.03
C TYR A 62 -12.82 3.36 2.33
N ASP A 63 -13.03 4.17 3.37
CA ASP A 63 -12.38 4.01 4.69
C ASP A 63 -12.52 2.59 5.26
N PHE A 64 -13.63 1.89 4.93
CA PHE A 64 -13.85 0.50 5.35
C PHE A 64 -12.88 -0.51 4.74
N LEU A 65 -12.12 -0.11 3.72
CA LEU A 65 -11.11 -0.92 3.05
C LEU A 65 -9.70 -0.67 3.59
N ASP A 66 -9.50 0.34 4.46
CA ASP A 66 -8.17 0.67 4.99
C ASP A 66 -7.53 -0.48 5.78
N ASP A 67 -8.35 -1.28 6.47
CA ASP A 67 -7.89 -2.46 7.22
C ASP A 67 -7.50 -3.63 6.31
N VAL A 68 -8.02 -3.67 5.09
CA VAL A 68 -7.89 -4.80 4.15
C VAL A 68 -6.80 -4.53 3.11
N ILE A 69 -6.64 -3.27 2.71
CA ILE A 69 -5.66 -2.83 1.72
C ILE A 69 -4.38 -2.46 2.47
N PRO A 70 -3.34 -3.30 2.46
CA PRO A 70 -2.07 -2.97 3.09
C PRO A 70 -1.53 -1.65 2.53
N GLN A 71 -1.56 -0.64 3.38
CA GLN A 71 -1.05 0.69 3.10
C GLN A 71 0.46 0.64 2.84
N LYS A 72 0.96 1.51 1.96
CA LYS A 72 2.40 1.58 1.67
C LYS A 72 3.16 1.80 2.97
N ILE A 73 4.16 0.96 3.24
CA ILE A 73 5.10 1.18 4.33
C ILE A 73 5.75 2.55 4.08
N PRO A 74 5.66 3.52 5.01
CA PRO A 74 6.26 4.82 4.81
C PRO A 74 7.74 4.69 4.43
N ALA A 75 8.23 5.50 3.49
CA ALA A 75 9.59 5.38 2.98
C ALA A 75 10.64 5.38 4.11
N ALA A 76 10.44 6.19 5.16
CA ALA A 76 11.29 6.19 6.35
C ALA A 76 11.35 4.83 7.06
N VAL A 77 10.20 4.13 7.16
CA VAL A 77 10.10 2.80 7.77
C VAL A 77 10.73 1.74 6.86
N ALA A 78 10.56 1.86 5.55
CA ALA A 78 11.20 0.96 4.57
C ALA A 78 12.74 1.12 4.61
N VAL A 79 13.25 2.35 4.61
CA VAL A 79 14.69 2.67 4.74
C VAL A 79 15.25 2.15 6.06
N ALA A 80 14.56 2.39 7.18
CA ALA A 80 14.98 1.87 8.48
C ALA A 80 15.07 0.33 8.51
N ARG A 81 14.17 -0.38 7.80
CA ARG A 81 14.22 -1.84 7.66
C ARG A 81 15.37 -2.30 6.76
N MET A 82 15.68 -1.58 5.69
CA MET A 82 16.82 -1.88 4.81
C MET A 82 18.16 -1.67 5.52
N LEU A 83 18.30 -0.55 6.25
CA LEU A 83 19.50 -0.26 7.07
C LEU A 83 19.70 -1.30 8.18
N LYS A 84 18.62 -1.86 8.74
CA LYS A 84 18.70 -2.96 9.72
C LYS A 84 19.05 -4.32 9.12
N LYS A 85 18.77 -4.55 7.83
CA LYS A 85 19.03 -5.83 7.13
C LYS A 85 20.41 -5.89 6.46
N ASN A 86 21.02 -4.76 6.13
CA ASN A 86 22.38 -4.69 5.57
C ASN A 86 23.34 -4.03 6.57
N PRO A 87 23.96 -4.78 7.50
CA PRO A 87 25.17 -4.31 8.17
C PRO A 87 26.36 -4.45 7.20
N VAL A 88 26.39 -3.66 6.13
CA VAL A 88 27.59 -3.55 5.30
C VAL A 88 28.42 -2.41 5.86
N GLN A 89 29.42 -2.83 6.64
CA GLN A 89 30.78 -2.29 6.66
C GLN A 89 30.85 -0.76 6.72
N GLN A 90 31.06 -0.27 7.93
CA GLN A 90 31.69 1.03 8.15
C GLN A 90 32.87 1.16 7.17
N GLU A 91 32.79 2.16 6.31
CA GLU A 91 33.88 2.60 5.46
C GLU A 91 35.12 2.84 6.34
N GLU A 92 36.06 1.90 6.36
CA GLU A 92 37.44 2.27 6.63
C GLU A 92 37.87 3.16 5.46
N LEU A 93 37.99 4.45 5.75
CA LEU A 93 38.60 5.42 4.85
C LEU A 93 39.96 4.89 4.37
N PRO A 94 40.25 4.85 3.07
CA PRO A 94 41.62 4.64 2.62
C PRO A 94 42.43 5.88 2.99
N THR A 95 43.16 5.81 4.11
CA THR A 95 44.18 6.79 4.48
C THR A 95 45.17 6.90 3.33
N LYS A 96 45.10 8.01 2.60
CA LYS A 96 45.99 8.36 1.51
C LYS A 96 47.45 8.31 1.99
N LYS A 97 48.28 7.64 1.16
CA LYS A 97 49.74 7.69 1.10
C LYS A 97 50.30 9.08 1.42
N GLN A 98 51.16 9.17 2.43
CA GLN A 98 52.26 10.14 2.50
C GLN A 98 53.49 9.46 3.12
N GLN A 99 54.68 9.82 2.61
CA GLN A 99 56.03 9.29 2.91
C GLN A 99 56.36 8.00 2.12
N GLN A 100 57.37 7.90 1.26
CA GLN A 100 58.62 8.65 1.11
C GLN A 100 58.96 8.85 -0.39
N VAL A 101 59.20 10.08 -0.80
CA VAL A 101 60.10 10.42 -1.90
C VAL A 101 60.87 11.65 -1.42
N GLU A 102 61.98 11.43 -0.71
CA GLU A 102 63.09 12.39 -0.60
C GLU A 102 64.22 11.74 0.19
N ASN A 103 65.21 11.20 -0.54
CA ASN A 103 66.62 11.59 -0.42
C ASN A 103 67.48 10.63 -1.22
N GLU A 104 67.63 10.92 -2.51
CA GLU A 104 68.95 10.85 -3.14
C GLU A 104 69.48 12.28 -3.17
N GLU A 105 70.42 12.60 -2.28
CA GLU A 105 71.54 13.47 -2.64
C GLU A 105 72.67 13.28 -1.62
N GLN A 106 73.81 12.81 -2.17
CA GLN A 106 75.19 12.77 -1.64
C GLN A 106 75.65 11.48 -0.93
#